data_AF-A0A969SDL1-F1
#
_entry.id   AF-A0A969SDL1-F1
#
_cell.length_a   1.000
_cell.length_b   1.000
_cell.length_c   1.000
_cell.angle_alpha   90.00
_cell.angle_beta   90.00
_cell.angle_gamma   90.00
#
_symmetry.space_group_name_H-M   'P 1'
#
loop_
_entity.id
_entity.type
_entity.pdbx_description
1 polymer ?
#
loop_
_entity_poly.entity_id
_entity_poly.type
_entity_poly.pdbx_seq_one_letter_code
_entity_poly.pdbx_strand_id
1 'polypeptide(L)' 'MKTNFSDNNNLLFKLASKGLKYFLLTLLGFTIAYIVSTIFGAVPVIKILLTPSLWQWLLRIAVFIFCLFAIAIIFESSG' A
#
# COMPACT_ATOMS: atom_id res chain seq x y z
N MET A 1 19.18 29.52 10.32
CA MET A 1 17.76 29.34 9.98
C MET A 1 17.65 28.22 8.95
N LYS A 2 17.20 27.04 9.43
CA LYS A 2 16.56 25.93 8.70
C LYS A 2 17.21 25.36 7.42
N THR A 3 18.21 24.48 7.59
CA THR A 3 18.49 23.39 6.63
C THR A 3 17.54 22.23 6.94
N ASN A 4 16.34 22.21 6.35
CA ASN A 4 15.34 21.16 6.61
C ASN A 4 14.87 20.44 5.32
N PHE A 5 15.50 20.67 4.17
CA PHE A 5 15.08 20.01 2.93
C PHE A 5 15.77 18.65 2.70
N SER A 6 17.07 18.50 2.97
CA SER A 6 17.77 17.22 2.71
C SER A 6 17.40 16.07 3.67
N ASP A 7 17.07 16.33 4.93
CA ASP A 7 16.63 15.29 5.88
C ASP A 7 15.19 14.80 5.59
N ASN A 8 14.32 15.69 5.09
CA ASN A 8 12.93 15.34 4.82
C ASN A 8 12.76 14.46 3.56
N ASN A 9 13.65 14.56 2.58
CA ASN A 9 13.60 13.75 1.36
C ASN A 9 13.86 12.27 1.67
N ASN A 10 14.88 11.99 2.48
CA ASN A 10 15.15 10.65 3.00
C ASN A 10 13.98 10.12 3.85
N LEU A 11 13.35 10.97 4.65
CA LEU A 11 12.19 10.58 5.46
C LEU A 11 10.96 10.25 4.61
N LEU A 12 10.66 11.04 3.57
CA LEU A 12 9.53 10.80 2.66
C LEU A 12 9.71 9.54 1.83
N PHE A 13 10.91 9.32 1.27
CA PHE A 13 11.22 8.09 0.55
C PHE A 13 11.14 6.86 1.47
N LYS A 14 11.68 6.98 2.69
CA LYS A 14 11.59 5.92 3.70
C LYS A 14 10.14 5.68 4.13
N LEU A 15 9.30 6.71 4.24
CA LEU A 15 7.87 6.61 4.52
C LEU A 15 7.11 5.94 3.37
N ALA A 16 7.39 6.32 2.12
CA ALA A 16 6.77 5.73 0.93
C ALA A 16 7.17 4.26 0.78
N SER A 17 8.45 3.93 0.94
CA SER A 17 8.96 2.55 0.91
C SER A 17 8.37 1.71 2.05
N LYS A 18 8.28 2.28 3.26
CA LYS A 18 7.66 1.60 4.41
C LYS A 18 6.15 1.42 4.19
N GLY A 19 5.46 2.40 3.64
CA GLY A 19 4.04 2.34 3.26
C GLY A 19 3.78 1.27 2.21
N LEU A 20 4.61 1.21 1.16
CA LEU A 20 4.55 0.15 0.14
C LEU A 20 4.77 -1.23 0.77
N LYS A 21 5.78 -1.38 1.64
CA LYS A 21 6.04 -2.64 2.35
C LYS A 21 4.83 -3.08 3.18
N TYR A 22 4.23 -2.17 3.94
CA TYR A 22 3.01 -2.48 4.70
C TYR A 22 1.84 -2.84 3.78
N PHE A 23 1.66 -2.12 2.66
CA PHE A 23 0.62 -2.42 1.68
C PHE A 23 0.75 -3.82 1.09
N LEU A 24 1.96 -4.21 0.66
CA LEU A 24 2.25 -5.58 0.21
C LEU A 24 1.97 -6.61 1.31
N LEU A 25 2.30 -6.31 2.56
CA LEU A 25 2.06 -7.20 3.69
C LEU A 25 0.57 -7.36 3.98
N THR A 26 -0.22 -6.29 3.85
CA THR A 26 -1.69 -6.33 3.91
C THR A 26 -2.26 -7.15 2.76
N LEU A 27 -1.74 -6.99 1.54
CA LEU A 27 -2.18 -7.75 0.36
C LEU A 27 -1.87 -9.26 0.51
N LEU A 28 -0.71 -9.58 1.09
CA LEU A 28 -0.34 -10.95 1.44
C LEU A 28 -1.30 -11.53 2.47
N GLY A 29 -1.58 -10.81 3.56
CA GLY A 29 -2.55 -11.23 4.58
C GLY A 29 -3.95 -11.43 4.00
N PHE A 30 -4.38 -10.55 3.09
CA PHE A 30 -5.65 -10.67 2.37
C PHE A 30 -5.69 -11.93 1.49
N THR A 31 -4.59 -12.21 0.78
CA THR A 31 -4.45 -13.42 -0.05
C THR A 31 -4.52 -14.69 0.80
N ILE A 32 -3.84 -14.70 1.96
CA ILE A 32 -3.88 -15.84 2.89
C ILE A 32 -5.30 -16.03 3.43
N ALA A 33 -5.98 -14.96 3.85
CA ALA A 33 -7.35 -15.02 4.33
C ALA A 33 -8.33 -15.56 3.26
N TYR A 34 -8.13 -15.17 2.00
CA TYR A 34 -8.89 -15.68 0.86
C TYR A 34 -8.68 -17.19 0.64
N ILE A 35 -7.42 -17.65 0.65
CA ILE A 35 -7.08 -19.07 0.48
C ILE A 35 -7.66 -19.89 1.64
N VAL A 36 -7.46 -19.45 2.89
CA VAL A 36 -8.00 -20.14 4.07
C VAL A 36 -9.52 -20.21 4.03
N SER A 37 -10.20 -19.11 3.67
CA SER A 37 -11.66 -19.08 3.54
C SER A 37 -12.16 -20.00 2.42
N THR A 38 -11.40 -20.12 1.34
CA THR A 38 -11.68 -21.05 0.23
C THR A 38 -11.56 -22.50 0.69
N ILE A 39 -10.50 -22.85 1.43
CA ILE A 39 -10.29 -24.20 1.96
C ILE A 39 -11.38 -24.58 2.97
N PHE A 40 -11.79 -23.65 3.82
CA PHE A 40 -12.85 -23.86 4.81
C PHE A 40 -14.27 -23.81 4.22
N GLY A 41 -14.44 -23.52 2.93
CA GLY A 41 -15.76 -23.38 2.31
C GLY A 41 -16.57 -22.21 2.86
N ALA A 42 -15.92 -21.18 3.40
CA ALA A 42 -16.55 -19.99 3.97
C ALA A 42 -17.03 -19.04 2.86
N VAL A 43 -17.98 -19.50 2.03
CA VAL A 43 -18.62 -18.76 0.93
C VAL A 43 -19.03 -17.32 1.31
N PRO A 44 -19.64 -17.03 2.47
CA PRO A 44 -19.97 -15.64 2.83
C PRO A 44 -18.75 -14.74 2.99
N VAL A 45 -17.64 -15.26 3.54
CA VAL A 45 -16.39 -14.50 3.72
C VAL A 45 -15.76 -14.19 2.36
N ILE A 46 -15.76 -15.16 1.44
CA ILE A 46 -15.27 -14.99 0.07
C ILE A 46 -16.06 -13.92 -0.67
N LYS A 47 -17.41 -13.91 -0.54
CA LYS A 47 -18.26 -12.88 -1.16
C LYS A 47 -17.97 -11.49 -0.64
N ILE A 48 -17.71 -11.35 0.66
CA ILE A 48 -17.33 -10.07 1.26
C ILE A 48 -15.96 -9.64 0.74
N LEU A 49 -14.96 -10.53 0.75
CA LEU A 49 -13.61 -10.24 0.23
C LEU A 49 -13.63 -9.83 -1.25
N LEU A 50 -14.45 -10.49 -2.07
CA LEU A 50 -14.55 -10.24 -3.51
C LEU A 50 -15.52 -9.10 -3.85
N THR A 51 -16.02 -8.37 -2.85
CA THR A 51 -16.92 -7.25 -3.08
C THR A 51 -16.18 -6.14 -3.84
N PRO A 52 -16.73 -5.65 -4.96
CA PRO A 52 -16.07 -4.65 -5.80
C PRO A 52 -15.74 -3.37 -5.03
N SER A 53 -16.54 -3.01 -4.03
CA SER A 53 -16.28 -1.87 -3.15
C SER A 53 -14.95 -1.99 -2.39
N LEU A 54 -14.60 -3.18 -1.87
CA LEU A 54 -13.30 -3.42 -1.21
C LEU A 54 -12.17 -3.30 -2.22
N TRP A 55 -12.34 -3.85 -3.42
CA TRP A 55 -11.33 -3.78 -4.47
C TRP A 55 -11.09 -2.34 -4.94
N GLN A 56 -12.16 -1.55 -5.08
CA GLN A 56 -12.07 -0.12 -5.37
C GLN A 56 -11.33 0.62 -4.27
N TRP A 57 -11.61 0.32 -3.00
CA TRP A 57 -10.93 0.95 -1.87
C TRP A 57 -9.43 0.59 -1.81
N LEU A 58 -9.11 -0.69 -2.03
CA LEU A 58 -7.74 -1.19 -2.15
C LEU A 58 -6.97 -0.51 -3.30
N LEU A 59 -7.58 -0.44 -4.49
CA LEU A 59 -6.99 0.25 -5.63
C LEU A 59 -6.76 1.74 -5.34
N ARG A 60 -7.70 2.40 -4.67
CA ARG A 60 -7.57 3.82 -4.30
C ARG A 60 -6.36 4.04 -3.39
N ILE A 61 -6.18 3.17 -2.39
CA ILE A 61 -5.03 3.20 -1.49
C ILE A 61 -3.74 2.90 -2.26
N ALA A 62 -3.75 1.90 -3.13
CA ALA A 62 -2.61 1.56 -3.97
C ALA A 62 -2.16 2.75 -4.84
N VAL A 63 -3.10 3.42 -5.49
CA VAL A 63 -2.85 4.62 -6.31
C VAL A 63 -2.29 5.77 -5.46
N PHE A 64 -2.85 6.00 -4.26
CA PHE A 64 -2.32 7.01 -3.34
C PHE A 64 -0.87 6.74 -2.94
N ILE A 65 -0.56 5.49 -2.57
CA ILE A 65 0.80 5.08 -2.20
C ILE A 65 1.73 5.19 -3.41
N PHE A 66 1.28 4.78 -4.59
CA PHE A 66 2.06 4.88 -5.82
C PHE A 66 2.38 6.34 -6.19
N CYS A 67 1.40 7.25 -6.06
CA CYS A 67 1.65 8.68 -6.23
C CYS A 67 2.68 9.22 -5.24
N LEU A 68 2.55 8.87 -3.94
CA LEU A 68 3.54 9.28 -2.93
C LEU A 68 4.93 8.72 -3.24
N PHE A 69 5.00 7.50 -3.74
CA PHE A 69 6.25 6.86 -4.15
C PHE A 69 6.87 7.54 -5.38
N ALA A 70 6.07 7.86 -6.40
CA ALA A 70 6.51 8.58 -7.59
C ALA A 70 7.04 9.98 -7.24
N ILE A 71 6.31 10.71 -6.37
CA ILE A 71 6.75 12.02 -5.88
C ILE A 71 8.08 11.89 -5.14
N ALA A 72 8.22 10.89 -4.27
CA ALA A 72 9.47 10.65 -3.53
C ALA A 72 10.66 10.36 -4.48
N ILE A 73 10.46 9.54 -5.52
CA ILE A 73 11.51 9.25 -6.52
C ILE A 73 11.92 10.50 -7.29
N ILE A 74 10.95 11.30 -7.76
CA ILE A 74 11.23 12.54 -8.52
C ILE A 74 12.03 13.52 -7.64
N PHE A 75 11.69 13.61 -6.35
CA PHE A 75 12.37 14.49 -5.42
C PHE A 75 13.79 14.03 -5.07
N GLU A 76 14.02 12.72 -4.93
CA GLU A 76 15.36 12.13 -4.76
C GLU A 76 16.22 12.36 -6.02
N SER A 77 15.64 12.22 -7.22
CA SER A 77 16.36 12.41 -8.48
C SER A 77 16.70 13.86 -8.83
N SER A 78 16.12 14.84 -8.12
CA SER A 78 16.32 16.27 -8.39
C SER A 78 17.32 16.93 -7.42
N GLY A 79 17.90 16.17 -6.48
CA GLY A 79 19.03 16.58 -5.63
C GLY A 79 20.35 16.14 -6.22
#